data_AF-A0A6C2YRH8-F1
#
_entry.id   AF-A0A6C2YRH8-F1
#
_cell.length_a   1.000
_cell.length_b   1.000
_cell.length_c   1.000
_cell.angle_alpha   90.00
_cell.angle_beta   90.00
_cell.angle_gamma   90.00
#
_symmetry.space_group_name_H-M   'P 1'
#
loop_
_entity.id
_entity.type
_entity.pdbx_description
1 polymer ?
#
loop_
_entity_poly.entity_id
_entity_poly.type
_entity_poly.pdbx_seq_one_letter_code
_entity_poly.pdbx_strand_id
1 'polypeptide(L)'
;MEQFLTAARVARTLAIAASELESFLLEHNGPKPIQLGNRGLRWRRSEIELWIEQLIDHPRPVIRQPESVAETAPPVQSAEPLPAAATTSALPARELLPTLAQEILQVLQEANDWLHAAEIAYRISSDVSCSAGNWNRMIRRLKTEHWIISHPKLGYRIRSRS
;
A
#
# COMPACT_ATOMS: atom_id res chain seq x y z
N MET A 1 9.19 28.47 16.31
CA MET A 1 7.83 28.93 15.94
C MET A 1 6.96 27.71 15.72
N GLU A 2 5.85 27.60 16.43
CA GLU A 2 4.90 26.49 16.27
C GLU A 2 4.13 26.65 14.94
N GLN A 3 4.13 25.61 14.11
CA GLN A 3 3.44 25.63 12.82
C GLN A 3 2.07 24.97 12.93
N PHE A 4 1.04 25.64 12.40
CA PHE A 4 -0.32 25.13 12.37
C PHE A 4 -0.66 24.60 10.98
N LEU A 5 -1.09 23.34 10.92
CA LEU A 5 -1.44 22.64 9.70
C LEU A 5 -2.96 22.66 9.48
N THR A 6 -3.38 22.71 8.22
CA THR A 6 -4.78 22.58 7.81
C THR A 6 -5.16 21.10 7.66
N ALA A 7 -6.45 20.76 7.67
CA ALA A 7 -6.90 19.37 7.49
C ALA A 7 -6.30 18.73 6.22
N ALA A 8 -6.33 19.46 5.10
CA ALA A 8 -5.76 19.02 3.83
C ALA A 8 -4.24 18.78 3.91
N ARG A 9 -3.52 19.61 4.69
CA ARG A 9 -2.08 19.46 4.89
C ARG A 9 -1.79 18.25 5.79
N VAL A 10 -2.57 18.04 6.85
CA VAL A 10 -2.47 16.88 7.75
C VAL A 10 -2.73 15.58 6.99
N ALA A 11 -3.81 15.50 6.20
CA ALA A 11 -4.12 14.35 5.36
C ALA A 11 -2.98 14.02 4.38
N ARG A 12 -2.39 15.04 3.76
CA ARG A 12 -1.22 14.88 2.88
C ARG A 12 0.02 14.37 3.63
N THR A 13 0.30 14.89 4.83
CA THR A 13 1.44 14.43 5.64
C THR A 13 1.29 12.97 6.05
N LEU A 14 0.06 12.55 6.35
CA LEU A 14 -0.29 11.18 6.72
C LEU A 14 -0.44 10.25 5.51
N ALA A 15 -0.43 10.80 4.29
CA ALA A 15 -0.72 10.07 3.05
C ALA A 15 -2.07 9.31 3.07
N ILE A 16 -3.07 9.85 3.80
CA ILE A 16 -4.43 9.29 3.92
C ILE A 16 -5.44 10.16 3.18
N ALA A 17 -6.61 9.59 2.90
CA ALA A 17 -7.73 10.37 2.37
C ALA A 17 -8.29 11.32 3.45
N ALA A 18 -8.82 12.47 3.02
CA ALA A 18 -9.44 13.42 3.95
C ALA A 18 -10.66 12.81 4.69
N SER A 19 -11.36 11.87 4.05
CA SER A 19 -12.45 11.09 4.67
C SER A 19 -11.96 10.18 5.79
N GLU A 20 -10.77 9.58 5.66
CA GLU A 20 -10.18 8.76 6.72
C GLU A 20 -9.76 9.63 7.91
N LEU A 21 -9.28 10.84 7.65
CA LEU A 21 -8.97 11.82 8.71
C LEU A 21 -10.21 12.14 9.55
N GLU A 22 -11.39 12.25 8.94
CA GLU A 22 -12.65 12.42 9.69
C GLU A 22 -13.01 11.19 10.53
N SER A 23 -12.82 9.98 10.00
CA SER A 23 -12.99 8.74 10.78
C SER A 23 -12.05 8.69 11.99
N PHE A 24 -10.79 9.10 11.83
CA PHE A 24 -9.83 9.14 12.94
C PHE A 24 -10.22 10.16 14.04
N LEU A 25 -10.83 11.28 13.65
CA LEU A 25 -11.35 12.26 14.61
C LEU A 25 -12.56 11.70 15.38
N LEU A 26 -13.41 10.91 14.71
CA LEU A 26 -14.58 10.27 15.32
C LEU A 26 -14.20 9.19 16.33
N GLU A 27 -13.15 8.41 16.03
CA GLU A 27 -12.68 7.32 16.90
C GLU A 27 -11.86 7.80 18.12
N HIS A 28 -11.84 9.12 18.40
CA HIS A 28 -11.11 9.76 19.51
C HIS A 28 -9.61 9.47 19.57
N ASN A 29 -9.04 9.02 18.45
CA ASN A 29 -7.74 8.37 18.43
C ASN A 29 -6.64 9.21 17.76
N GLY A 30 -6.89 10.51 17.59
CA GLY A 30 -6.02 11.45 16.90
C GLY A 30 -5.87 12.81 17.62
N PRO A 31 -4.90 13.61 17.17
CA PRO A 31 -4.60 14.93 17.74
C PRO A 31 -5.79 15.88 17.60
N LYS A 32 -6.14 16.56 18.70
CA LYS A 32 -7.31 17.43 18.76
C LYS A 32 -7.08 18.68 17.91
N PRO A 33 -7.97 19.00 16.95
CA PRO A 33 -7.88 20.26 16.24
C PRO A 33 -8.12 21.43 17.19
N ILE A 34 -7.33 22.48 17.01
CA ILE A 34 -7.50 23.77 17.66
C ILE A 34 -8.28 24.67 16.71
N GLN A 35 -9.39 25.23 17.18
CA GLN A 35 -10.17 26.19 16.42
C GLN A 35 -9.56 27.59 16.56
N LEU A 36 -8.92 28.07 15.49
CA LEU A 36 -8.30 29.39 15.46
C LEU A 36 -9.31 30.44 14.94
N GLY A 37 -10.32 30.74 15.75
CA GLY A 37 -11.37 31.73 15.45
C GLY A 37 -11.95 31.53 14.04
N ASN A 38 -11.91 32.58 13.19
CA ASN A 38 -12.42 32.55 11.81
C ASN A 38 -11.57 31.75 10.82
N ARG A 39 -10.40 31.22 11.20
CA ARG A 39 -9.48 30.50 10.29
C ARG A 39 -9.74 28.99 10.22
N GLY A 40 -10.76 28.51 10.93
CA GLY A 40 -11.18 27.12 10.95
C GLY A 40 -10.30 26.22 11.82
N LEU A 41 -10.48 24.91 11.66
CA LEU A 41 -9.76 23.88 12.41
C LEU A 41 -8.29 23.78 11.94
N ARG A 42 -7.38 23.75 12.91
CA ARG A 42 -5.94 23.67 12.70
C ARG A 42 -5.31 22.68 13.66
N TRP A 43 -4.28 21.98 13.21
CA TRP A 43 -3.52 21.04 14.03
C TRP A 43 -2.12 21.58 14.27
N ARG A 44 -1.58 21.36 15.47
CA ARG A 44 -0.18 21.66 15.75
C ARG A 44 0.70 20.65 15.05
N ARG A 45 1.65 21.12 14.24
CA ARG A 45 2.57 20.25 13.51
C ARG A 45 3.29 19.27 14.44
N SER A 46 3.77 19.74 15.60
CA SER A 46 4.49 18.92 16.56
C SER A 46 3.63 17.78 17.12
N GLU A 47 2.33 18.01 17.35
CA GLU A 47 1.41 16.94 17.77
C GLU A 47 1.16 15.92 16.66
N ILE A 48 1.01 16.39 15.41
CA ILE A 48 0.87 15.47 14.26
C ILE A 48 2.13 14.62 14.11
N GLU A 49 3.33 15.21 14.20
CA GLU A 49 4.59 14.49 14.07
C GLU A 49 4.78 13.46 15.20
N LEU A 50 4.54 13.83 16.46
CA LEU A 50 4.58 12.90 17.59
C LEU A 50 3.55 11.77 17.45
N TRP A 51 2.36 12.09 16.95
CA TRP A 51 1.33 11.09 16.74
C TRP A 51 1.67 10.12 15.61
N ILE A 52 2.31 10.61 14.54
CA ILE A 52 2.86 9.76 13.47
C ILE A 52 3.92 8.81 14.04
N GLU A 53 4.83 9.32 14.87
CA GLU A 53 5.85 8.48 15.51
C GLU A 53 5.23 7.39 16.39
N GLN A 54 4.17 7.72 17.15
CA GLN A 54 3.42 6.73 17.92
C GLN A 54 2.67 5.69 17.06
N LEU A 55 2.15 6.11 15.91
CA LEU A 55 1.51 5.21 14.92
C LEU A 55 2.51 4.28 14.22
N ILE A 56 3.78 4.69 14.12
CA ILE A 56 4.85 3.87 13.57
C ILE A 56 5.30 2.81 14.59
N ASP A 57 5.36 3.17 15.87
CA ASP A 57 5.79 2.27 16.96
C ASP A 57 4.71 1.21 17.31
N HIS A 58 3.43 1.59 17.20
CA HIS A 58 2.32 0.66 17.24
C HIS A 58 1.70 0.52 15.84
N PRO A 59 2.09 -0.48 15.02
CA PRO A 59 1.38 -0.77 13.78
C PRO A 59 -0.05 -1.15 14.15
N ARG A 60 -1.00 -0.21 13.95
CA ARG A 60 -2.39 -0.44 14.29
C ARG A 60 -2.96 -1.64 13.53
N PRO A 61 -3.92 -2.35 14.15
CA PRO A 61 -4.54 -3.52 13.59
C PRO A 61 -5.22 -3.17 12.28
N VAL A 62 -5.10 -4.10 11.33
CA VAL A 62 -5.80 -4.15 10.05
C VAL A 62 -7.24 -3.65 10.20
N ILE A 63 -7.48 -2.40 9.79
CA ILE A 63 -8.85 -1.90 9.57
C ILE A 63 -9.37 -2.69 8.38
N ARG A 64 -10.14 -3.75 8.67
CA ARG A 64 -10.94 -4.46 7.68
C ARG A 64 -11.80 -3.42 6.99
N GLN A 65 -11.66 -3.33 5.67
CA GLN A 65 -12.55 -2.54 4.84
C GLN A 65 -14.01 -2.91 5.17
N PRO A 66 -14.93 -1.95 5.31
CA PRO A 66 -16.34 -2.26 5.30
C PRO A 66 -16.69 -2.73 3.89
N GLU A 67 -16.93 -4.03 3.75
CA GLU A 67 -17.64 -4.62 2.63
C GLU A 67 -19.05 -4.00 2.60
N SER A 68 -19.22 -2.97 1.79
CA SER A 68 -20.51 -2.40 1.42
C SER A 68 -20.29 -1.93 -0.03
N VAL A 69 -21.00 -2.46 -1.03
CA VAL A 69 -22.44 -2.29 -1.20
C VAL A 69 -23.08 -3.48 -1.92
N ALA A 70 -24.30 -3.79 -1.45
CA ALA A 70 -25.38 -4.62 -1.96
C ALA A 70 -25.45 -4.96 -3.46
N GLU A 71 -25.88 -6.19 -3.76
CA GLU A 71 -26.94 -6.41 -4.75
C GLU A 71 -27.82 -7.62 -4.37
N THR A 72 -29.12 -7.36 -4.47
CA THR A 72 -30.34 -8.14 -4.22
C THR A 72 -30.30 -9.63 -4.61
N ALA A 73 -30.94 -10.47 -3.78
CA ALA A 73 -31.21 -11.89 -4.02
C ALA A 73 -31.95 -12.16 -5.35
N PRO A 74 -31.92 -13.41 -5.86
CA PRO A 74 -32.95 -14.36 -5.40
C PRO A 74 -32.40 -15.75 -5.01
N PRO A 75 -33.18 -16.55 -4.28
CA PRO A 75 -32.79 -17.89 -3.84
C PRO A 75 -33.01 -18.90 -4.97
N VAL A 76 -32.01 -19.73 -5.26
CA VAL A 76 -32.27 -21.00 -5.97
C VAL A 76 -31.45 -22.10 -5.31
N GLN A 77 -32.16 -22.88 -4.49
CA GLN A 77 -31.77 -24.24 -4.14
C GLN A 77 -31.69 -25.06 -5.42
N SER A 78 -30.55 -25.69 -5.68
CA SER A 78 -30.48 -26.99 -6.35
C SER A 78 -29.13 -27.62 -6.00
N ALA A 79 -29.24 -28.77 -5.34
CA ALA A 79 -28.15 -29.63 -4.95
C ALA A 79 -27.54 -30.36 -6.16
N GLU A 80 -26.32 -30.86 -5.93
CA GLU A 80 -25.76 -32.12 -6.47
C GLU A 80 -25.01 -32.06 -7.83
N PRO A 81 -24.06 -32.99 -8.11
CA PRO A 81 -22.82 -33.31 -7.38
C PRO A 81 -21.55 -33.17 -8.25
N LEU A 82 -20.38 -33.21 -7.60
CA LEU A 82 -19.06 -33.45 -8.22
C LEU A 82 -19.06 -34.75 -9.06
N PRO A 83 -18.27 -34.77 -10.15
CA PRO A 83 -17.20 -35.76 -10.20
C PRO A 83 -15.86 -35.16 -10.62
N ALA A 84 -14.84 -35.66 -9.93
CA ALA A 84 -13.43 -35.44 -10.20
C ALA A 84 -13.04 -35.94 -11.60
N ALA A 85 -12.36 -35.09 -12.37
CA ALA A 85 -11.48 -35.50 -13.45
C ALA A 85 -10.18 -34.71 -13.31
N ALA A 86 -9.13 -35.47 -13.05
CA ALA A 86 -7.82 -35.02 -12.67
C ALA A 86 -7.04 -34.31 -13.79
N THR A 87 -6.05 -33.55 -13.34
CA THR A 87 -4.79 -33.29 -14.05
C THR A 87 -4.88 -32.32 -15.23
N THR A 88 -4.76 -31.03 -14.92
CA THR A 88 -3.96 -30.13 -15.75
C THR A 88 -3.05 -29.34 -14.82
N SER A 89 -1.79 -29.77 -14.80
CA SER A 89 -0.58 -29.03 -14.47
C SER A 89 -0.78 -27.74 -13.68
N ALA A 90 -0.65 -27.86 -12.36
CA ALA A 90 -0.23 -26.76 -11.50
C ALA A 90 1.22 -26.38 -11.86
N LEU A 91 1.39 -25.68 -12.98
CA LEU A 91 2.62 -24.96 -13.30
C LEU A 91 2.75 -23.78 -12.32
N PRO A 92 3.96 -23.52 -11.81
CA PRO A 92 4.16 -22.58 -10.71
C PRO A 92 3.71 -21.19 -11.17
N ALA A 93 2.95 -20.49 -10.32
CA ALA A 93 2.45 -19.12 -10.52
C ALA A 93 3.52 -18.05 -10.86
N ARG A 94 4.79 -18.44 -11.00
CA ARG A 94 5.92 -17.64 -11.49
C ARG A 94 5.94 -17.45 -13.01
N GLU A 95 5.34 -18.34 -13.80
CA GLU A 95 5.44 -18.27 -15.27
C GLU A 95 4.46 -17.28 -15.94
N LEU A 96 3.49 -16.73 -15.20
CA LEU A 96 2.57 -15.70 -15.70
C LEU A 96 2.99 -14.27 -15.33
N LEU A 97 4.18 -14.11 -14.74
CA LEU A 97 4.76 -12.79 -14.49
C LEU A 97 5.37 -12.26 -15.79
N PRO A 98 5.02 -11.04 -16.22
CA PRO A 98 5.67 -10.44 -17.39
C PRO A 98 7.19 -10.34 -17.16
N THR A 99 7.97 -10.49 -18.23
CA THR A 99 9.45 -10.58 -18.20
C THR A 99 10.08 -9.51 -17.32
N LEU A 100 9.60 -8.28 -17.42
CA LEU A 100 10.05 -7.15 -16.60
C LEU A 100 9.88 -7.39 -15.08
N ALA A 101 8.79 -8.01 -14.64
CA ALA A 101 8.55 -8.30 -13.23
C ALA A 101 9.49 -9.40 -12.70
N GLN A 102 9.83 -10.38 -13.54
CA GLN A 102 10.81 -11.42 -13.20
C GLN A 102 12.22 -10.80 -13.08
N GLU A 103 12.60 -9.93 -14.01
CA GLU A 103 13.88 -9.21 -13.97
C GLU A 103 14.00 -8.32 -12.72
N ILE A 104 12.94 -7.59 -12.35
CA ILE A 104 12.88 -6.81 -11.11
C ILE A 104 13.12 -7.70 -9.89
N LEU A 105 12.45 -8.85 -9.81
CA LEU A 105 12.61 -9.77 -8.69
C LEU A 105 14.01 -10.38 -8.65
N GLN A 106 14.59 -10.69 -9.80
CA GLN A 106 15.95 -11.24 -9.91
C GLN A 106 16.99 -10.24 -9.41
N VAL A 107 16.91 -8.98 -9.85
CA VAL A 107 17.83 -7.92 -9.38
C VAL A 107 17.68 -7.68 -7.87
N LEU A 108 16.46 -7.70 -7.35
CA LEU A 108 16.21 -7.56 -5.92
C LEU A 108 16.71 -8.76 -5.11
N GLN A 109 16.64 -9.97 -5.65
CA GLN A 109 17.21 -11.17 -5.01
C GLN A 109 18.74 -11.12 -4.99
N GLU A 110 19.36 -10.73 -6.10
CA GLU A 110 20.81 -10.67 -6.23
C GLU A 110 21.42 -9.62 -5.30
N ALA A 111 20.77 -8.46 -5.16
CA ALA A 111 21.23 -7.43 -4.25
C ALA A 111 20.98 -7.76 -2.77
N ASN A 112 19.93 -8.54 -2.47
CA ASN A 112 19.47 -8.90 -1.12
C ASN A 112 19.26 -7.70 -0.15
N ASP A 113 19.23 -6.48 -0.69
CA ASP A 113 19.19 -5.22 0.04
C ASP A 113 18.13 -4.28 -0.57
N TRP A 114 17.98 -3.11 0.04
CA TRP A 114 17.07 -2.05 -0.41
C TRP A 114 17.62 -1.34 -1.64
N LEU A 115 16.91 -1.46 -2.77
CA LEU A 115 17.27 -0.79 -4.02
C LEU A 115 16.23 0.23 -4.44
N HIS A 116 16.69 1.39 -4.91
CA HIS A 116 15.80 2.40 -5.47
C HIS A 116 15.29 1.99 -6.86
N ALA A 117 14.09 2.43 -7.26
CA ALA A 117 13.53 2.09 -8.58
C ALA A 117 14.46 2.45 -9.74
N ALA A 118 15.18 3.57 -9.66
CA ALA A 118 16.15 3.97 -10.67
C ALA A 118 17.33 3.00 -10.77
N GLU A 119 17.76 2.43 -9.65
CA GLU A 119 18.89 1.52 -9.56
C GLU A 119 18.52 0.11 -10.03
N ILE A 120 17.30 -0.34 -9.71
CA ILE A 120 16.74 -1.59 -10.25
C ILE A 120 16.60 -1.47 -11.77
N ALA A 121 16.04 -0.36 -12.26
CA ALA A 121 15.89 -0.12 -13.70
C ALA A 121 17.26 -0.12 -14.41
N TYR A 122 18.25 0.56 -13.85
CA TYR A 122 19.63 0.58 -14.37
C TYR A 122 20.27 -0.82 -14.44
N ARG A 123 20.02 -1.68 -13.44
CA ARG A 123 20.54 -3.06 -13.42
C ARG A 123 19.83 -4.00 -14.39
N ILE A 124 18.57 -3.75 -14.70
CA ILE A 124 17.80 -4.56 -15.66
C ILE A 124 18.23 -4.21 -17.09
N SER A 125 18.13 -2.93 -17.46
CA SER A 125 18.58 -2.45 -18.77
C SER A 125 18.58 -0.92 -18.79
N SER A 126 19.58 -0.33 -19.44
CA SER A 126 19.68 1.13 -19.63
C SER A 126 18.49 1.75 -20.35
N ASP A 127 17.71 0.95 -21.08
CA ASP A 127 16.52 1.38 -21.83
C ASP A 127 15.22 1.31 -21.01
N VAL A 128 15.24 0.70 -19.82
CA VAL A 128 14.06 0.59 -18.96
C VAL A 128 13.93 1.87 -18.14
N SER A 129 12.91 2.67 -18.45
CA SER A 129 12.62 3.88 -17.68
C SER A 129 11.76 3.55 -16.46
N CYS A 130 12.24 3.88 -15.25
CA CYS A 130 11.47 3.75 -14.00
C CYS A 130 10.21 4.63 -13.97
N SER A 131 10.13 5.63 -14.85
CA SER A 131 8.96 6.51 -15.03
C SER A 131 7.90 5.90 -15.96
N ALA A 132 8.21 4.78 -16.61
CA ALA A 132 7.27 4.14 -17.53
C ALA A 132 6.01 3.70 -16.79
N GLY A 133 4.85 3.94 -17.42
CA GLY A 133 3.57 3.48 -16.87
C GLY A 133 3.54 1.96 -16.64
N ASN A 134 4.27 1.19 -17.46
CA ASN A 134 4.39 -0.25 -17.32
C ASN A 134 5.15 -0.64 -16.04
N TRP A 135 6.28 0.02 -15.74
CA TRP A 135 7.05 -0.18 -14.51
C TRP A 135 6.18 0.02 -13.26
N ASN A 136 5.45 1.14 -13.20
CA ASN A 136 4.58 1.45 -12.08
C ASN A 136 3.45 0.43 -11.90
N ARG A 137 2.87 -0.10 -13.00
CA ARG A 137 1.89 -1.20 -12.92
C ARG A 137 2.52 -2.47 -12.36
N MET A 138 3.75 -2.79 -12.77
CA MET A 138 4.45 -4.00 -12.29
C MET A 138 4.83 -3.91 -10.82
N ILE A 139 5.42 -2.78 -10.38
CA ILE A 139 5.74 -2.56 -8.97
C ILE A 139 4.47 -2.61 -8.10
N ARG A 140 3.36 -2.02 -8.57
CA ARG A 140 2.07 -2.13 -7.87
C ARG A 140 1.62 -3.58 -7.77
N ARG A 141 1.67 -4.35 -8.87
CA ARG A 141 1.27 -5.76 -8.87
C ARG A 141 2.13 -6.60 -7.92
N LEU A 142 3.45 -6.45 -7.97
CA LEU A 142 4.39 -7.13 -7.08
C LEU A 142 4.15 -6.77 -5.60
N LYS A 143 3.73 -5.53 -5.33
CA LYS A 143 3.35 -5.07 -3.99
C LYS A 143 2.03 -5.70 -3.53
N THR A 144 1.01 -5.74 -4.40
CA THR A 144 -0.30 -6.36 -4.12
C THR A 144 -0.15 -7.86 -3.85
N GLU A 145 0.68 -8.55 -4.62
CA GLU A 145 0.94 -9.97 -4.43
C GLU A 145 1.95 -10.25 -3.29
N HIS A 146 2.39 -9.22 -2.56
CA HIS A 146 3.31 -9.28 -1.42
C HIS A 146 4.70 -9.89 -1.70
N TRP A 147 5.19 -9.80 -2.93
CA TRP A 147 6.54 -10.27 -3.30
C TRP A 147 7.61 -9.26 -2.90
N ILE A 148 7.30 -7.97 -2.90
CA ILE A 148 8.23 -6.89 -2.58
C ILE A 148 7.70 -5.99 -1.47
N ILE A 149 8.62 -5.40 -0.70
CA ILE A 149 8.37 -4.40 0.32
C ILE A 149 8.83 -3.05 -0.25
N SER A 150 7.97 -2.03 -0.17
CA SER A 150 8.29 -0.66 -0.59
C SER A 150 8.47 0.24 0.63
N HIS A 151 9.58 0.95 0.71
CA HIS A 151 9.87 1.95 1.74
C HIS A 151 10.20 3.30 1.09
N PRO A 152 9.56 4.41 1.49
CA PRO A 152 9.67 5.70 0.79
C PRO A 152 11.09 6.30 0.80
N LYS A 153 11.94 5.97 1.77
CA LYS A 153 13.33 6.45 1.86
C LYS A 153 14.38 5.43 1.43
N LEU A 154 14.05 4.15 1.39
CA LEU A 154 15.02 3.07 1.16
C LEU A 154 14.83 2.41 -0.20
N GLY A 155 13.64 2.51 -0.80
CA GLY A 155 13.32 1.91 -2.09
C GLY A 155 12.54 0.62 -1.94
N TYR A 156 12.94 -0.42 -2.64
CA TYR A 156 12.25 -1.69 -2.74
C TYR A 156 13.17 -2.83 -2.33
N ARG A 157 12.61 -3.84 -1.67
CA ARG A 157 13.32 -5.07 -1.31
C ARG A 157 12.43 -6.28 -1.52
N ILE A 158 13.00 -7.44 -1.83
CA ILE A 158 12.21 -8.68 -1.88
C ILE A 158 11.79 -9.11 -0.47
N ARG A 159 10.54 -9.55 -0.33
CA ARG A 159 10.05 -10.17 0.90
C ARG A 159 10.57 -11.60 0.93
N SER A 160 11.57 -11.87 1.76
CA SER A 160 12.02 -13.24 1.98
C SER A 160 10.87 -14.05 2.57
N ARG A 161 10.38 -15.06 1.84
CA ARG A 161 9.51 -16.10 2.41
C ARG A 161 10.42 -17.01 3.22
N SER A 162 10.48 -16.77 4.53
CA SER A 162 10.94 -17.77 5.50
C SER A 162 9.90 -18.87 5.67
#